data_AF-A0A328EK32-F1
#
_entry.id   AF-A0A328EK32-F1
#
_cell.length_a   1.000
_cell.length_b   1.000
_cell.length_c   1.000
_cell.angle_alpha   90.00
_cell.angle_beta   90.00
_cell.angle_gamma   90.00
#
_symmetry.space_group_name_H-M   'P 1'
#
loop_
_entity.id
_entity.type
_entity.pdbx_description
1 polymer ?
#
loop_
_entity_poly.entity_id
_entity_poly.type
_entity_poly.pdbx_seq_one_letter_code
_entity_poly.pdbx_strand_id
1 'polypeptide(L)'
;MFGGAPEMSPELKQILGDDDDNDDGVDLNDPTDYNDEIIITTNQVTNNMNDMNAAMDANDFAKAEKVRLQWKEDLKSYQKEIDEIGAFRGNDRMLLDAATSYLKSWNDLMDNGYKTLIEMRTAGKRGTPEEQAQLKANNDEIQRFTAVLNDVGDEFLEKYEDD
;
A
#
# COMPACT_ATOMS: atom_id res chain seq x y z
N MET A 1 25.80 -14.03 -4.91
CA MET A 1 24.97 -12.88 -4.49
C MET A 1 24.34 -12.30 -5.74
N PHE A 2 23.18 -11.65 -5.60
CA PHE A 2 22.20 -11.25 -6.63
C PHE A 2 21.17 -12.34 -6.97
N GLY A 3 20.21 -12.50 -6.06
CA GLY A 3 18.89 -13.01 -6.43
C GLY A 3 18.14 -11.85 -7.09
N GLY A 4 17.81 -12.00 -8.37
CA GLY A 4 16.96 -11.07 -9.09
C GLY A 4 15.60 -10.97 -8.41
N ALA A 5 14.98 -9.79 -8.52
CA ALA A 5 13.59 -9.62 -8.14
C ALA A 5 12.73 -10.71 -8.81
N PRO A 6 11.71 -11.27 -8.13
CA PRO A 6 10.80 -12.19 -8.78
C PRO A 6 10.14 -11.47 -9.97
N GLU A 7 10.27 -12.03 -11.17
CA GLU A 7 9.61 -11.49 -12.36
C GLU A 7 8.08 -11.51 -12.14
N MET A 8 7.45 -10.38 -12.41
CA MET A 8 5.99 -10.23 -12.36
C MET A 8 5.30 -11.25 -13.26
N SER A 9 4.17 -11.80 -12.79
CA SER A 9 3.38 -12.76 -13.56
C SER A 9 2.91 -12.13 -14.88
N PRO A 10 2.75 -12.92 -15.96
CA PRO A 10 2.26 -12.40 -17.25
C PRO A 10 0.89 -11.72 -17.14
N GLU A 11 0.06 -12.14 -16.19
CA GLU A 11 -1.26 -11.53 -15.91
C GLU A 11 -1.11 -10.11 -15.35
N LEU A 12 -0.10 -9.84 -14.52
CA LEU A 12 0.21 -8.48 -14.04
C LEU A 12 0.81 -7.60 -15.15
N LYS A 13 1.59 -8.19 -16.07
CA LYS A 13 2.08 -7.47 -17.25
C LYS A 13 0.97 -7.13 -18.25
N GLN A 14 -0.13 -7.87 -18.24
CA GLN A 14 -1.28 -7.61 -19.12
C GLN A 14 -2.26 -6.61 -18.51
N ILE A 15 -2.29 -6.47 -17.18
CA ILE A 15 -2.99 -5.37 -16.49
C ILE A 15 -2.19 -4.06 -16.60
N LEU A 16 -0.85 -4.15 -16.63
CA LEU A 16 0.08 -3.00 -16.65
C LEU A 16 0.71 -2.73 -18.03
N GLY A 17 0.26 -3.39 -19.08
CA GLY A 17 1.00 -3.42 -20.35
C GLY A 17 0.11 -3.71 -21.53
N ASP A 18 -0.65 -2.69 -21.91
CA ASP A 18 -0.66 -2.26 -23.30
C ASP A 18 -0.04 -0.85 -23.31
N ASP A 19 1.30 -0.81 -23.40
CA ASP A 19 2.03 0.36 -23.87
C ASP A 19 1.55 0.63 -25.31
N ASP A 20 0.59 1.55 -25.48
CA ASP A 20 0.45 2.27 -26.74
C ASP A 20 1.55 3.33 -26.76
N ASP A 21 2.32 3.34 -27.85
CA ASP A 21 3.50 4.16 -28.10
C ASP A 21 3.14 5.66 -28.26
N ASN A 22 2.63 6.27 -27.19
CA ASN A 22 2.33 7.69 -27.11
C ASN A 22 2.89 8.24 -25.79
N ASP A 23 3.95 9.04 -25.90
CA ASP A 23 4.40 9.98 -24.86
C ASP A 23 3.36 11.10 -24.71
N ASP A 24 2.15 10.71 -24.33
CA ASP A 24 1.05 11.60 -23.96
C ASP A 24 1.11 11.64 -22.43
N GLY A 25 1.92 12.55 -21.87
CA GLY A 25 2.19 12.60 -20.43
C GLY A 25 0.91 12.58 -19.58
N VAL A 26 0.98 11.90 -18.43
CA VAL A 26 -0.10 11.76 -17.42
C VAL A 26 -0.98 13.01 -17.34
N ASP A 27 -2.25 12.89 -17.75
CA ASP A 27 -3.24 13.95 -17.58
C ASP A 27 -4.04 13.72 -16.30
N LEU A 28 -3.65 14.38 -15.21
CA LEU A 28 -4.38 14.30 -13.93
C LEU A 28 -5.81 14.89 -13.98
N ASN A 29 -6.29 15.36 -15.13
CA ASN A 29 -7.70 15.70 -15.37
C ASN A 29 -8.48 14.60 -16.09
N ASP A 30 -7.80 13.57 -16.58
CA ASP A 30 -8.40 12.31 -17.03
C ASP A 30 -8.65 11.42 -15.80
N PRO A 31 -9.87 10.85 -15.66
CA PRO A 31 -10.21 10.04 -14.49
C PRO A 31 -9.41 8.74 -14.41
N THR A 32 -9.04 8.12 -15.53
CA THR A 32 -8.25 6.89 -15.53
C THR A 32 -6.82 7.17 -15.09
N ASP A 33 -6.15 8.16 -15.70
CA ASP A 33 -4.79 8.55 -15.32
C ASP A 33 -4.71 8.99 -13.85
N TYR A 34 -5.68 9.80 -13.39
CA TYR A 34 -5.73 10.24 -11.99
C TYR A 34 -5.92 9.07 -11.02
N ASN A 35 -6.82 8.13 -11.33
CA ASN A 35 -7.01 6.93 -10.51
C ASN A 35 -5.73 6.09 -10.44
N ASP A 36 -5.10 5.86 -11.60
CA ASP A 36 -3.92 5.01 -11.71
C ASP A 36 -2.74 5.60 -10.95
N GLU A 37 -2.51 6.91 -11.01
CA GLU A 37 -1.46 7.57 -10.23
C GLU A 37 -1.67 7.44 -8.71
N ILE A 38 -2.91 7.55 -8.23
CA ILE A 38 -3.24 7.31 -6.81
C ILE A 38 -2.95 5.85 -6.42
N ILE A 39 -3.36 4.89 -7.26
CA ILE A 39 -3.17 3.46 -7.01
C ILE A 39 -1.69 3.07 -7.07
N ILE A 40 -0.94 3.55 -8.05
CA ILE A 40 0.51 3.35 -8.16
C ILE A 40 1.21 3.89 -6.91
N THR A 41 0.87 5.12 -6.48
CA THR A 41 1.47 5.74 -5.30
C THR A 41 1.19 4.94 -4.03
N THR A 42 -0.07 4.54 -3.81
CA THR A 42 -0.43 3.78 -2.61
C THR A 42 0.10 2.35 -2.61
N ASN A 43 0.26 1.71 -3.78
CA ASN A 43 0.79 0.35 -3.89
C ASN A 43 2.30 0.23 -3.57
N GLN A 44 3.04 1.34 -3.47
CA GLN A 44 4.43 1.32 -3.02
C GLN A 44 4.62 0.70 -1.62
N VAL A 45 3.55 0.61 -0.80
CA VAL A 45 3.57 -0.09 0.50
C VAL A 45 3.91 -1.59 0.39
N THR A 46 3.70 -2.20 -0.78
CA THR A 46 3.99 -3.62 -1.02
C THR A 46 5.48 -3.95 -0.90
N ASN A 47 6.37 -3.02 -1.26
CA ASN A 47 7.81 -3.18 -1.08
C ASN A 47 8.17 -3.39 0.40
N ASN A 48 7.63 -2.53 1.27
CA ASN A 48 7.84 -2.63 2.71
C ASN A 48 7.19 -3.88 3.32
N MET A 49 6.03 -4.28 2.83
CA MET A 49 5.38 -5.53 3.24
C MET A 49 6.28 -6.74 2.93
N ASN A 50 6.86 -6.80 1.73
CA ASN A 50 7.77 -7.87 1.32
C ASN A 50 9.01 -7.94 2.23
N ASP A 51 9.62 -6.79 2.52
CA ASP A 51 10.78 -6.71 3.42
C ASP A 51 10.46 -7.10 4.86
N MET A 52 9.28 -6.69 5.35
CA MET A 52 8.79 -7.04 6.68
C MET A 52 8.57 -8.55 6.79
N ASN A 53 7.87 -9.14 5.82
CA ASN A 53 7.62 -10.58 5.78
C ASN A 53 8.94 -11.36 5.72
N ALA A 54 9.87 -10.96 4.87
CA ALA A 54 11.19 -11.60 4.78
C ALA A 54 11.96 -11.56 6.11
N ALA A 55 11.95 -10.42 6.82
CA ALA A 55 12.60 -10.30 8.12
C ALA A 55 11.91 -11.15 9.20
N MET A 56 10.57 -11.11 9.24
CA MET A 56 9.76 -11.84 10.20
C MET A 56 9.84 -13.35 10.00
N ASP A 57 9.96 -13.85 8.77
CA ASP A 57 10.13 -15.27 8.47
C ASP A 57 11.53 -15.78 8.77
N ALA A 58 12.55 -14.94 8.58
CA ALA A 58 13.92 -15.22 9.02
C ALA A 58 14.09 -15.19 10.55
N ASN A 59 13.05 -14.82 11.31
CA ASN A 59 13.12 -14.50 12.75
C ASN A 59 14.14 -13.39 13.06
N ASP A 60 14.45 -12.52 12.10
CA ASP A 60 15.32 -11.37 12.30
C ASP A 60 14.49 -10.18 12.78
N PHE A 61 14.11 -10.22 14.06
CA PHE A 61 13.23 -9.21 14.66
C PHE A 61 13.89 -7.84 14.80
N ALA A 62 15.22 -7.79 14.86
CA ALA A 62 15.96 -6.53 14.81
C ALA A 62 15.86 -5.89 13.43
N LYS A 63 15.94 -6.69 12.34
CA LYS A 63 15.65 -6.21 10.99
C LYS A 63 14.19 -5.85 10.82
N ALA A 64 13.25 -6.65 11.34
CA ALA A 64 11.83 -6.36 11.26
C ALA A 64 11.49 -4.99 11.89
N GLU A 65 12.07 -4.67 13.06
CA GLU A 65 11.88 -3.36 13.69
C GLU A 65 12.49 -2.22 12.85
N LYS A 66 13.64 -2.43 12.20
CA LYS A 66 14.19 -1.45 11.26
C LYS A 66 13.29 -1.23 10.06
N VAL A 67 12.74 -2.30 9.47
CA VAL A 67 11.78 -2.20 8.37
C VAL A 67 10.53 -1.46 8.82
N ARG A 68 9.99 -1.74 10.02
CA ARG A 68 8.83 -1.03 10.58
C ARG A 68 9.06 0.49 10.63
N LEU A 69 10.24 0.90 11.13
CA LEU A 69 10.59 2.31 11.26
C LEU A 69 10.83 2.97 9.88
N GLN A 70 11.46 2.25 8.94
CA GLN A 70 11.64 2.75 7.58
C GLN A 70 10.29 2.91 6.87
N TRP A 71 9.40 1.92 6.98
CA TRP A 71 8.06 1.99 6.40
C TRP A 71 7.30 3.22 6.88
N LYS A 72 7.44 3.62 8.15
CA LYS A 72 6.87 4.88 8.63
C LYS A 72 7.42 6.14 7.95
N GLU A 73 8.71 6.17 7.62
CA GLU A 73 9.29 7.28 6.87
C GLU A 73 8.85 7.27 5.40
N ASP A 74 8.75 6.08 4.79
CA ASP A 74 8.27 5.93 3.42
C ASP A 74 6.81 6.36 3.28
N LEU A 75 5.96 6.02 4.26
CA LEU A 75 4.55 6.46 4.29
C LEU A 75 4.41 7.99 4.27
N LYS A 76 5.37 8.73 4.84
CA LYS A 76 5.37 10.21 4.74
C LYS A 76 5.71 10.68 3.34
N SER A 77 6.59 9.95 2.65
CA SER A 77 6.96 10.26 1.26
C SER A 77 5.79 9.97 0.33
N TYR A 78 5.12 8.83 0.48
CA TYR A 78 3.91 8.50 -0.27
C TYR A 78 2.79 9.51 0.00
N GLN A 79 2.60 9.95 1.25
CA GLN A 79 1.62 11.00 1.56
C GLN A 79 1.96 12.31 0.86
N LYS A 80 3.25 12.67 0.76
CA LYS A 80 3.68 13.87 0.05
C LYS A 80 3.38 13.77 -1.46
N GLU A 81 3.56 12.60 -2.05
CA GLU A 81 3.20 12.33 -3.45
C GLU A 81 1.68 12.44 -3.66
N ILE A 82 0.87 11.84 -2.77
CA ILE A 82 -0.59 12.00 -2.77
C ILE A 82 -1.00 13.48 -2.66
N ASP A 83 -0.38 14.23 -1.74
CA ASP A 83 -0.65 15.66 -1.57
C ASP A 83 -0.27 16.49 -2.82
N GLU A 84 0.75 16.07 -3.57
CA GLU A 84 1.21 16.69 -4.82
C GLU A 84 0.28 16.38 -6.00
N ILE A 85 -0.28 15.17 -6.09
CA ILE A 85 -1.34 14.81 -7.06
C ILE A 85 -2.56 15.74 -6.86
N GLY A 86 -2.95 15.95 -5.61
CA GLY A 86 -4.01 16.91 -5.26
C GLY A 86 -5.41 16.45 -5.66
N ALA A 87 -6.39 17.35 -5.55
CA ALA A 87 -7.79 17.02 -5.84
C ALA A 87 -8.01 16.90 -7.36
N PHE A 88 -8.77 15.89 -7.79
CA PHE A 88 -9.16 15.73 -9.18
C PHE A 88 -9.87 16.98 -9.69
N ARG A 89 -9.39 17.51 -10.82
CA ARG A 89 -9.83 18.78 -11.45
C ARG A 89 -9.93 19.95 -10.46
N GLY A 90 -9.09 19.93 -9.42
CA GLY A 90 -8.94 20.97 -8.41
C GLY A 90 -10.00 21.01 -7.31
N ASN A 91 -11.00 20.11 -7.30
CA ASN A 91 -12.07 20.16 -6.31
C ASN A 91 -12.59 18.81 -5.80
N ASP A 92 -12.57 17.74 -6.60
CA ASP A 92 -13.03 16.45 -6.12
C ASP A 92 -11.93 15.74 -5.34
N ARG A 93 -12.20 15.51 -4.06
CA ARG A 93 -11.25 14.92 -3.11
C ARG A 93 -11.55 13.48 -2.75
N MET A 94 -12.61 12.88 -3.31
CA MET A 94 -13.10 11.58 -2.87
C MET A 94 -12.01 10.50 -2.85
N LEU A 95 -11.34 10.28 -3.97
CA LEU A 95 -10.27 9.29 -4.07
C LEU A 95 -8.99 9.74 -3.34
N LEU A 96 -8.68 11.04 -3.34
CA LEU A 96 -7.54 11.62 -2.61
C LEU A 96 -7.64 11.40 -1.09
N ASP A 97 -8.82 11.65 -0.52
CA ASP A 97 -9.09 11.52 0.90
C ASP A 97 -9.14 10.04 1.32
N ALA A 98 -9.59 9.14 0.41
CA ALA A 98 -9.50 7.70 0.61
C ALA A 98 -8.05 7.20 0.62
N ALA A 99 -7.22 7.63 -0.33
CA ALA A 99 -5.79 7.32 -0.37
C ALA A 99 -5.04 7.84 0.87
N THR A 100 -5.35 9.06 1.31
CA THR A 100 -4.81 9.63 2.55
C THR A 100 -5.19 8.79 3.77
N SER A 101 -6.46 8.35 3.83
CA SER A 101 -6.96 7.49 4.91
C SER A 101 -6.32 6.10 4.89
N TYR A 102 -6.06 5.56 3.71
CA TYR A 102 -5.33 4.31 3.49
C TYR A 102 -3.91 4.39 4.06
N LEU A 103 -3.13 5.40 3.67
CA LEU A 103 -1.76 5.62 4.16
C LEU A 103 -1.71 5.84 5.68
N LYS A 104 -2.69 6.57 6.23
CA LYS A 104 -2.83 6.73 7.68
C LYS A 104 -3.08 5.39 8.38
N SER A 105 -3.92 4.53 7.82
CA SER A 105 -4.21 3.21 8.40
C SER A 105 -2.98 2.31 8.44
N TRP A 106 -2.13 2.37 7.41
CA TRP A 106 -0.80 1.73 7.44
C TRP A 106 0.09 2.27 8.54
N ASN A 107 0.15 3.60 8.73
CA ASN A 107 0.95 4.18 9.80
C ASN A 107 0.46 3.73 11.19
N ASP A 108 -0.85 3.68 11.40
CA ASP A 108 -1.47 3.19 12.64
C ASP A 108 -1.14 1.71 12.89
N LEU A 109 -1.08 0.88 11.84
CA LEU A 109 -0.60 -0.51 11.91
C LEU A 109 0.89 -0.61 12.25
N MET A 110 1.73 0.30 11.75
CA MET A 110 3.15 0.32 12.11
C MET A 110 3.34 0.64 13.59
N ASP A 111 2.54 1.53 14.16
CA ASP A 111 2.68 1.90 15.57
C ASP A 111 2.16 0.86 16.54
N ASN A 112 1.11 0.13 16.15
CA ASN A 112 0.44 -0.81 17.04
C ASN A 112 0.55 -2.27 16.53
N GLY A 113 -0.01 -2.57 15.36
CA GLY A 113 -0.15 -3.94 14.87
C GLY A 113 1.18 -4.67 14.65
N TYR A 114 2.06 -4.13 13.81
CA TYR A 114 3.35 -4.76 13.51
C TYR A 114 4.33 -4.68 14.68
N LYS A 115 4.33 -3.57 15.42
CA LYS A 115 5.15 -3.43 16.63
C LYS A 115 4.82 -4.52 17.66
N THR A 116 3.54 -4.69 17.98
CA THR A 116 3.10 -5.76 18.90
C THR A 116 3.46 -7.14 18.36
N LEU A 117 3.28 -7.41 17.07
CA LEU A 117 3.64 -8.69 16.47
C LEU A 117 5.15 -9.00 16.61
N ILE A 118 6.01 -8.00 16.35
CA ILE A 118 7.47 -8.11 16.52
C ILE A 118 7.82 -8.39 17.97
N GLU A 119 7.24 -7.64 18.92
CA GLU A 119 7.47 -7.82 20.37
C GLU A 119 7.06 -9.23 20.84
N MET A 120 5.90 -9.72 20.40
CA MET A 120 5.41 -11.07 20.73
C MET A 120 6.35 -12.15 20.19
N ARG A 121 6.77 -12.04 18.93
CA ARG A 121 7.68 -13.02 18.32
C ARG A 121 9.08 -12.97 18.94
N THR A 122 9.56 -11.79 19.30
CA THR A 122 10.81 -11.60 20.08
C THR A 122 10.73 -12.30 21.43
N ALA A 123 9.56 -12.28 22.09
CA ALA A 123 9.31 -12.99 23.34
C ALA A 123 9.08 -14.51 23.16
N GLY A 124 9.27 -15.07 21.96
CA GLY A 124 9.10 -16.50 21.68
C GLY A 124 7.65 -16.95 21.52
N LYS A 125 6.70 -16.03 21.33
CA LYS A 125 5.26 -16.35 21.22
C LYS A 125 4.80 -16.73 19.81
N ARG A 126 5.71 -16.95 18.86
CA ARG A 126 5.35 -17.31 17.47
C ARG A 126 4.46 -18.56 17.47
N GLY A 127 3.30 -18.49 16.81
CA GLY A 127 2.36 -19.61 16.69
C GLY A 127 1.49 -19.86 17.92
N THR A 128 1.62 -19.05 18.98
CA THR A 128 0.66 -19.08 20.10
C THR A 128 -0.70 -18.53 19.68
N PRO A 129 -1.80 -18.91 20.35
CA PRO A 129 -3.13 -18.37 20.04
C PRO A 129 -3.19 -16.84 20.11
N GLU A 130 -2.49 -16.24 21.07
CA GLU A 130 -2.41 -14.79 21.24
C GLU A 130 -1.74 -14.12 20.03
N GLU A 131 -0.61 -14.64 19.57
CA GLU A 131 0.13 -14.08 18.42
C GLU A 131 -0.64 -14.27 17.12
N GLN A 132 -1.30 -15.42 16.94
CA GLN A 132 -2.15 -15.68 15.78
C GLN A 132 -3.39 -14.77 15.77
N ALA A 133 -3.96 -14.45 16.93
CA ALA A 133 -5.05 -13.47 17.03
C ALA A 133 -4.58 -12.07 16.61
N GLN A 134 -3.40 -11.63 17.03
CA GLN A 134 -2.82 -10.35 16.61
C GLN A 134 -2.53 -10.33 15.09
N LEU A 135 -1.93 -11.40 14.56
CA LEU A 135 -1.67 -11.54 13.12
C LEU A 135 -2.98 -11.45 12.31
N LYS A 136 -4.02 -12.15 12.77
CA LYS A 136 -5.34 -12.09 12.14
C LYS A 136 -5.92 -10.67 12.19
N ALA A 137 -5.86 -10.01 13.34
CA ALA A 137 -6.35 -8.64 13.48
C ALA A 137 -5.64 -7.66 12.53
N ASN A 138 -4.32 -7.79 12.37
CA ASN A 138 -3.58 -6.97 11.40
C ASN A 138 -4.06 -7.25 9.96
N ASN A 139 -4.19 -8.53 9.58
CA ASN A 139 -4.64 -8.91 8.24
C ASN A 139 -6.07 -8.44 7.94
N ASP A 140 -6.97 -8.55 8.91
CA ASP A 140 -8.37 -8.09 8.79
C ASP A 140 -8.41 -6.56 8.56
N GLU A 141 -7.60 -5.79 9.29
CA GLU A 141 -7.51 -4.33 9.07
C GLU A 141 -6.96 -3.98 7.70
N ILE A 142 -5.90 -4.68 7.24
CA ILE A 142 -5.32 -4.49 5.90
C ILE A 142 -6.37 -4.71 4.82
N GLN A 143 -7.11 -5.83 4.91
CA GLN A 143 -8.19 -6.13 3.98
C GLN A 143 -9.26 -5.04 4.01
N ARG A 144 -9.65 -4.59 5.21
CA ARG A 144 -10.70 -3.59 5.38
C ARG A 144 -10.36 -2.26 4.71
N PHE A 145 -9.20 -1.67 4.99
CA PHE A 145 -8.87 -0.37 4.40
C PHE A 145 -8.48 -0.48 2.92
N THR A 146 -7.98 -1.64 2.46
CA THR A 146 -7.70 -1.86 1.04
C THR A 146 -9.01 -1.96 0.24
N ALA A 147 -10.00 -2.68 0.76
CA ALA A 147 -11.33 -2.73 0.17
C ALA A 147 -11.95 -1.33 0.05
N VAL A 148 -11.85 -0.50 1.10
CA VAL A 148 -12.36 0.88 1.05
C VAL A 148 -11.70 1.72 -0.05
N LEU A 149 -10.38 1.62 -0.23
CA LEU A 149 -9.70 2.35 -1.30
C LEU A 149 -10.16 1.87 -2.69
N ASN A 150 -10.27 0.56 -2.88
CA ASN A 150 -10.72 -0.03 -4.15
C ASN A 150 -12.16 0.35 -4.45
N ASP A 151 -13.08 0.21 -3.49
CA ASP A 151 -14.49 0.58 -3.66
C ASP A 151 -14.63 2.06 -4.04
N VAL A 152 -13.85 2.94 -3.41
CA VAL A 152 -13.84 4.38 -3.76
C VAL A 152 -13.21 4.65 -5.13
N GLY A 153 -12.21 3.87 -5.54
CA GLY A 153 -11.63 3.95 -6.88
C GLY A 153 -12.65 3.57 -7.96
N ASP A 154 -13.37 2.46 -7.75
CA ASP A 154 -14.44 2.01 -8.63
C ASP A 154 -15.56 3.06 -8.71
N GLU A 155 -16.05 3.56 -7.56
CA GLU A 155 -17.07 4.62 -7.52
C GLU A 155 -16.60 5.92 -8.19
N PHE A 156 -15.30 6.25 -8.09
CA PHE A 156 -14.72 7.42 -8.74
C PHE A 156 -14.72 7.26 -10.28
N LEU A 157 -14.32 6.11 -10.79
CA LEU A 157 -14.33 5.84 -12.24
C LEU A 157 -15.75 5.82 -12.79
N GLU A 158 -16.70 5.15 -12.11
CA GLU A 158 -18.11 5.14 -12.49
C GLU A 158 -18.70 6.55 -12.56
N LYS A 159 -18.30 7.45 -11.65
CA LYS A 159 -18.76 8.84 -11.64
C LYS A 159 -18.34 9.62 -12.88
N TYR A 160 -17.23 9.26 -13.50
CA TYR A 160 -16.61 9.98 -14.62
C TYR A 160 -16.56 9.15 -15.92
N GLU A 161 -17.28 8.03 -16.00
CA GLU A 161 -17.30 7.11 -17.16
C GLU A 161 -17.84 7.77 -18.44
N ASP A 162 -18.74 8.76 -18.31
CA ASP A 162 -19.42 9.45 -19.42
C ASP A 162 -18.83 10.84 -19.76
N ASP A 163 -17.72 11.25 -19.12
CA ASP A 163 -17.14 12.60 -19.24
C ASP A 163 -16.31 12.84 -20.51
#